data_AF-A0A920GB37-F1
#
_entry.id   AF-A0A920GB37-F1
#
_cell.length_a   1.000
_cell.length_b   1.000
_cell.length_c   1.000
_cell.angle_alpha   90.00
_cell.angle_beta   90.00
_cell.angle_gamma   90.00
#
_symmetry.space_group_name_H-M   'P 1'
#
loop_
_entity.id
_entity.type
_entity.pdbx_description
1 polymer ?
#
loop_
_entity_poly.entity_id
_entity_poly.type
_entity_poly.pdbx_seq_one_letter_code
_entity_poly.pdbx_strand_id
1 'polypeptide(L)'
;MIIVETSKDLFRKLEKAEQLFSNGSIRNGQKVLREVLKASKSLNKVSNKLRHKINFVLNESKYFDEMSSFATNPKRDNLINEVNKLVSNPIEEPKKHAHAIHNLQRQWQLLDISGKSASKNQWNKFNDLSNKAWESCKDYFEEIKQIKINNAENRKNIILKINNYVEEHQKKWPTIISLSKFLRSTYDDWQKFAPVLDSDLDKLKEQFFDSRQPIINEIKTQEGQNKKLKEDLIKKVDEIDNENNDIAIQQFKKIKNEWSNIGPAGKKYEQKLWNKFNACADKLFIEKNKKIEEEKLKLKNLNDELLKGDIDINTVIKELPTFELTKRSEEYKTISKSIRKAKEDQFIKIKGKKIDAYKNIFDVLNKKADIDKAPNIFIKEINQSFQNKKTDKNMLLYQCIKLEVLAGIDSLKKDQKIKNQVQLELLSNKFNKSSELKTNDVDSILRTFIENYSMHDSNNDIDKLWKRITKCFDKLI
;
A
#
# COMPACT_ATOMS: atom_id res chain seq x y z
N MET A 1 90.12 26.35 12.93
CA MET A 1 89.18 25.25 13.28
C MET A 1 87.99 25.20 12.33
N ILE A 2 87.34 26.33 12.01
CA ILE A 2 86.12 26.43 11.17
C ILE A 2 86.26 25.81 9.75
N ILE A 3 87.43 25.89 9.11
CA ILE A 3 87.64 25.38 7.72
C ILE A 3 87.74 23.84 7.66
N VAL A 4 88.12 23.17 8.75
CA VAL A 4 88.32 21.71 8.77
C VAL A 4 86.99 20.98 8.98
N GLU A 5 86.08 21.54 9.78
CA GLU A 5 84.73 21.01 9.99
C GLU A 5 83.87 21.13 8.72
N THR A 6 83.98 22.23 7.99
CA THR A 6 83.26 22.42 6.72
C THR A 6 83.73 21.45 5.64
N SER A 7 85.02 21.12 5.56
CA SER A 7 85.50 20.12 4.61
C SER A 7 85.03 18.70 4.92
N LYS A 8 84.95 18.30 6.20
CA LYS A 8 84.45 16.97 6.61
C LYS A 8 82.96 16.80 6.33
N ASP A 9 82.17 17.85 6.53
CA ASP A 9 80.74 17.86 6.20
C ASP A 9 80.50 17.69 4.69
N LEU A 10 81.32 18.33 3.84
CA LEU A 10 81.21 18.16 2.38
C LEU A 10 81.53 16.73 1.92
N PHE A 11 82.49 16.05 2.55
CA PHE A 11 82.76 14.63 2.25
C PHE A 11 81.58 13.73 2.61
N ARG A 12 80.97 13.92 3.78
CA ARG A 12 79.77 13.17 4.20
C ARG A 12 78.60 13.40 3.23
N LYS A 13 78.43 14.64 2.75
CA LYS A 13 77.40 14.96 1.74
C LYS A 13 77.70 14.30 0.38
N LEU A 14 78.97 14.21 -0.03
CA LEU A 14 79.36 13.48 -1.24
C LEU A 14 79.08 11.98 -1.10
N GLU A 15 79.46 11.35 0.03
CA GLU A 15 79.15 9.94 0.31
C GLU A 15 77.63 9.68 0.31
N LYS A 16 76.85 10.60 0.88
CA LYS A 16 75.38 10.54 0.81
C LYS A 16 74.87 10.65 -0.63
N ALA A 17 75.48 11.47 -1.47
CA ALA A 17 75.10 11.58 -2.88
C ALA A 17 75.38 10.27 -3.63
N GLU A 18 76.52 9.62 -3.40
CA GLU A 18 76.88 8.30 -3.98
C GLU A 18 75.88 7.20 -3.58
N GLN A 19 75.50 7.14 -2.30
CA GLN A 19 74.46 6.23 -1.82
C GLN A 19 73.11 6.47 -2.51
N LEU A 20 72.73 7.74 -2.67
CA LEU A 20 71.49 8.11 -3.37
C LEU A 20 71.52 7.71 -4.84
N PHE A 21 72.67 7.83 -5.51
CA PHE A 21 72.82 7.37 -6.90
C PHE A 21 72.76 5.86 -7.01
N SER A 22 73.49 5.14 -6.15
CA SER A 22 73.49 3.67 -6.11
C SER A 22 72.09 3.09 -5.83
N ASN A 23 71.30 3.77 -4.99
CA ASN A 23 69.92 3.39 -4.67
C ASN A 23 68.89 3.85 -5.73
N GLY A 24 69.33 4.40 -6.87
CA GLY A 24 68.46 4.86 -7.96
C GLY A 24 67.72 6.18 -7.67
N SER A 25 68.00 6.86 -6.56
CA SER A 25 67.42 8.16 -6.20
C SER A 25 68.18 9.33 -6.84
N ILE A 26 68.25 9.31 -8.18
CA ILE A 26 69.15 10.15 -8.98
C ILE A 26 68.93 11.65 -8.75
N ARG A 27 67.66 12.09 -8.75
CA ARG A 27 67.30 13.51 -8.52
C ARG A 27 67.72 14.02 -7.14
N ASN A 28 67.63 13.16 -6.12
CA ASN A 28 68.06 13.49 -4.76
C ASN A 28 69.58 13.54 -4.67
N GLY A 29 70.29 12.58 -5.28
CA GLY A 29 71.75 12.58 -5.38
C GLY A 29 72.28 13.85 -6.05
N GLN A 30 71.68 14.25 -7.17
CA GLN A 30 72.00 15.50 -7.88
C GLN A 30 71.74 16.76 -7.04
N LYS A 31 70.71 16.75 -6.19
CA LYS A 31 70.41 17.89 -5.30
C LYS A 31 71.53 18.06 -4.27
N VAL A 32 71.91 16.97 -3.61
CA VAL A 32 73.01 16.96 -2.64
C VAL A 32 74.33 17.36 -3.32
N LEU A 33 74.60 16.86 -4.52
CA LEU A 33 75.78 17.23 -5.30
C LEU A 33 75.81 18.73 -5.64
N ARG A 34 74.68 19.31 -6.07
CA ARG A 34 74.56 20.76 -6.33
C ARG A 34 74.80 21.60 -5.09
N GLU A 35 74.30 21.17 -3.93
CA GLU A 35 74.55 21.82 -2.64
C GLU A 35 76.04 21.79 -2.29
N VAL A 36 76.71 20.64 -2.50
CA VAL A 36 78.16 20.51 -2.30
C VAL A 36 78.94 21.41 -3.26
N LEU A 37 78.60 21.46 -4.54
CA LEU A 37 79.26 22.32 -5.53
C LEU A 37 79.10 23.81 -5.21
N LYS A 38 77.94 24.22 -4.69
CA LYS A 38 77.68 25.59 -4.25
C LYS A 38 78.53 25.93 -3.02
N ALA A 39 78.55 25.05 -2.03
CA ALA A 39 79.34 25.22 -0.81
C ALA A 39 80.86 25.13 -1.05
N SER A 40 81.30 24.37 -2.06
CA SER A 40 82.72 24.29 -2.41
C SER A 40 83.24 25.56 -3.09
N LYS A 41 82.37 26.30 -3.80
CA LYS A 41 82.71 27.58 -4.43
C LYS A 41 82.91 28.71 -3.42
N SER A 42 82.29 28.62 -2.24
CA SER A 42 82.47 29.59 -1.15
C SER A 42 83.71 29.34 -0.28
N LEU A 43 84.53 28.32 -0.59
CA LEU A 43 85.77 28.04 0.13
C LEU A 43 86.97 28.77 -0.52
N ASN A 44 87.74 29.50 0.28
CA ASN A 44 88.96 30.20 -0.17
C ASN A 44 90.03 29.25 -0.76
N LYS A 45 90.08 28.00 -0.29
CA LYS A 45 91.00 26.96 -0.81
C LYS A 45 90.36 25.58 -0.70
N VAL A 46 90.19 24.90 -1.84
CA VAL A 46 89.66 23.53 -1.91
C VAL A 46 90.84 22.55 -1.96
N SER A 47 90.87 21.57 -1.04
CA SER A 47 91.93 20.55 -1.00
C SER A 47 91.88 19.63 -2.23
N ASN A 48 93.05 19.14 -2.69
CA ASN A 48 93.11 18.23 -3.83
C ASN A 48 92.26 16.97 -3.61
N LYS A 49 92.26 16.42 -2.39
CA LYS A 49 91.42 15.26 -2.03
C LYS A 49 89.92 15.53 -2.23
N LEU A 50 89.44 16.72 -1.82
CA LEU A 50 88.05 17.10 -2.00
C LEU A 50 87.73 17.36 -3.48
N ARG A 51 88.65 17.97 -4.24
CA ARG A 51 88.50 18.13 -5.70
C ARG A 51 88.36 16.80 -6.42
N HIS A 52 89.22 15.82 -6.11
CA HIS A 52 89.14 14.48 -6.72
C HIS A 52 87.83 13.78 -6.38
N LYS A 53 87.36 13.84 -5.12
CA LYS A 53 86.08 13.24 -4.72
C LYS A 53 84.90 13.95 -5.40
N ILE A 54 84.89 15.28 -5.48
CA ILE A 54 83.87 16.04 -6.21
C ILE A 54 83.85 15.61 -7.69
N ASN A 55 85.01 15.51 -8.35
CA ASN A 55 85.10 15.09 -9.74
C ASN A 55 84.63 13.63 -9.96
N PHE A 56 84.92 12.74 -9.00
CA PHE A 56 84.42 11.36 -9.02
C PHE A 56 82.88 11.33 -8.96
N VAL A 57 82.28 11.96 -7.94
CA VAL A 57 80.80 12.01 -7.77
C VAL A 57 80.13 12.74 -8.94
N LEU A 58 80.79 13.75 -9.53
CA LEU A 58 80.33 14.42 -10.74
C LEU A 58 80.26 13.47 -11.94
N ASN A 59 81.28 12.64 -12.15
CA ASN A 59 81.28 11.67 -13.25
C ASN A 59 80.26 10.55 -13.00
N GLU A 60 80.14 10.09 -11.76
CA GLU A 60 79.11 9.12 -11.34
C GLU A 60 77.70 9.68 -11.58
N SER A 61 77.45 10.94 -11.19
CA SER A 61 76.19 11.63 -11.48
C SER A 61 75.87 11.69 -12.97
N LYS A 62 76.87 11.96 -13.83
CA LYS A 62 76.68 11.98 -15.29
C LYS A 62 76.32 10.60 -15.82
N TYR A 63 77.00 9.56 -15.36
CA TYR A 63 76.72 8.17 -15.74
C TYR A 63 75.28 7.77 -15.38
N PHE A 64 74.85 8.03 -14.14
CA PHE A 64 73.48 7.73 -13.73
C PHE A 64 72.44 8.58 -14.47
N ASP A 65 72.79 9.83 -14.84
CA ASP A 65 71.93 10.67 -15.66
C ASP A 65 71.76 10.15 -17.09
N GLU A 66 72.83 9.67 -17.70
CA GLU A 66 72.80 9.06 -19.03
C GLU A 66 72.02 7.75 -19.01
N MET A 67 72.28 6.88 -18.02
CA MET A 67 71.54 5.64 -17.82
C MET A 67 70.03 5.88 -17.59
N SER A 68 69.71 6.86 -16.75
CA SER A 68 68.33 7.27 -16.49
C SER A 68 67.67 7.85 -17.72
N SER A 69 68.36 8.72 -18.47
CA SER A 69 67.85 9.29 -19.71
C SER A 69 67.57 8.21 -20.74
N PHE A 70 68.48 7.25 -20.88
CA PHE A 70 68.33 6.11 -21.79
C PHE A 70 67.07 5.28 -21.46
N ALA A 71 66.80 5.05 -20.17
CA ALA A 71 65.63 4.28 -19.74
C ALA A 71 64.31 5.07 -19.75
N THR A 72 64.34 6.38 -19.47
CA THR A 72 63.14 7.20 -19.27
C THR A 72 62.70 7.98 -20.50
N ASN A 73 63.62 8.40 -21.38
CA ASN A 73 63.25 9.19 -22.57
C ASN A 73 62.35 8.42 -23.55
N PRO A 74 62.61 7.14 -23.90
CA PRO A 74 61.70 6.38 -24.76
C PRO A 74 60.31 6.22 -24.13
N LYS A 75 60.23 6.08 -22.81
CA LYS A 75 58.94 6.02 -22.09
C LYS A 75 58.20 7.35 -22.14
N ARG A 76 58.89 8.48 -22.06
CA ARG A 76 58.30 9.82 -22.24
C ARG A 76 57.80 10.04 -23.66
N ASP A 77 58.56 9.61 -24.65
CA ASP A 77 58.14 9.69 -26.06
C ASP A 77 56.90 8.81 -26.30
N ASN A 78 56.84 7.63 -25.67
CA ASN A 78 55.63 6.80 -25.67
C ASN A 78 54.45 7.52 -25.00
N LEU A 79 54.63 8.15 -23.83
CA LEU A 79 53.56 8.93 -23.19
C LEU A 79 53.07 10.10 -24.07
N ILE A 80 53.98 10.80 -24.76
CA ILE A 80 53.63 11.84 -25.73
C ILE A 80 52.78 11.25 -26.86
N ASN A 81 53.16 10.09 -27.39
CA ASN A 81 52.40 9.40 -28.43
C ASN A 81 51.01 8.96 -27.93
N GLU A 82 50.90 8.45 -26.70
CA GLU A 82 49.62 8.05 -26.11
C GLU A 82 48.70 9.26 -25.87
N VAL A 83 49.23 10.39 -25.38
CA VAL A 83 48.43 11.63 -25.30
C VAL A 83 48.02 12.10 -26.69
N ASN A 84 48.91 12.03 -27.68
CA ASN A 84 48.57 12.40 -29.06
C ASN A 84 47.46 11.52 -29.64
N LYS A 85 47.48 10.21 -29.37
CA LYS A 85 46.37 9.31 -29.73
C LYS A 85 45.05 9.72 -29.05
N LEU A 86 45.07 10.11 -27.78
CA LEU A 86 43.88 10.62 -27.09
C LEU A 86 43.38 11.94 -27.67
N VAL A 87 44.27 12.81 -28.18
CA VAL A 87 43.89 14.03 -28.89
C VAL A 87 43.25 13.70 -30.24
N SER A 88 43.82 12.76 -30.98
CA SER A 88 43.30 12.35 -32.30
C SER A 88 41.98 11.58 -32.20
N ASN A 89 41.86 10.72 -31.20
CA ASN A 89 40.68 9.88 -30.94
C ASN A 89 40.23 10.08 -29.49
N PRO A 90 39.49 11.17 -29.19
CA PRO A 90 38.95 11.41 -27.86
C PRO A 90 38.00 10.28 -27.43
N ILE A 91 38.03 9.95 -26.14
CA ILE A 91 37.08 9.00 -25.56
C ILE A 91 35.72 9.68 -25.46
N GLU A 92 34.67 9.06 -25.99
CA GLU A 92 33.30 9.63 -26.02
C GLU A 92 32.78 10.02 -24.63
N GLU A 93 33.12 9.26 -23.59
CA GLU A 93 32.70 9.55 -22.21
C GLU A 93 33.67 10.53 -21.52
N PRO A 94 33.24 11.77 -21.19
CA PRO A 94 34.15 12.84 -20.73
C PRO A 94 34.90 12.51 -19.42
N LYS A 95 34.27 11.77 -18.50
CA LYS A 95 34.90 11.32 -17.25
C LYS A 95 36.04 10.33 -17.49
N LYS A 96 35.81 9.34 -18.37
CA LYS A 96 36.85 8.36 -18.72
C LYS A 96 38.00 9.03 -19.47
N HIS A 97 37.69 9.99 -20.34
CA HIS A 97 38.67 10.82 -21.03
C HIS A 97 39.56 11.58 -20.03
N ALA A 98 38.96 12.30 -19.09
CA ALA A 98 39.69 13.01 -18.02
C ALA A 98 40.56 12.08 -17.17
N HIS A 99 40.05 10.90 -16.80
CA HIS A 99 40.83 9.89 -16.06
C HIS A 99 42.02 9.38 -16.86
N ALA A 100 41.88 9.16 -18.17
CA ALA A 100 42.98 8.75 -19.04
C ALA A 100 44.09 9.82 -19.07
N ILE A 101 43.73 11.10 -19.20
CA ILE A 101 44.69 12.21 -19.17
C ILE A 101 45.41 12.26 -17.82
N HIS A 102 44.68 12.18 -16.70
CA HIS A 102 45.29 12.15 -15.37
C HIS A 102 46.22 10.96 -15.15
N ASN A 103 45.88 9.79 -15.68
CA ASN A 103 46.75 8.61 -15.60
C ASN A 103 48.07 8.84 -16.36
N LEU A 104 48.03 9.43 -17.55
CA LEU A 104 49.24 9.76 -18.31
C LEU A 104 50.08 10.83 -17.61
N GLN A 105 49.44 11.87 -17.04
CA GLN A 105 50.13 12.88 -16.23
C GLN A 105 50.79 12.26 -14.99
N ARG A 106 50.12 11.32 -14.31
CA ARG A 106 50.69 10.60 -13.16
C ARG A 106 51.89 9.75 -13.57
N GLN A 107 51.81 9.03 -14.69
CA GLN A 107 52.93 8.26 -15.23
C GLN A 107 54.12 9.16 -15.58
N TRP A 108 53.86 10.32 -16.18
CA TRP A 108 54.90 11.33 -16.44
C TRP A 108 55.58 11.80 -15.15
N GLN A 109 54.79 12.17 -14.13
CA GLN A 109 55.32 12.61 -12.84
C GLN A 109 56.18 11.52 -12.17
N LEU A 110 55.78 10.25 -12.26
CA LEU A 110 56.55 9.13 -11.72
C LEU A 110 57.93 9.00 -12.40
N LEU A 111 58.00 9.22 -13.72
CA LEU A 111 59.28 9.24 -14.45
C LEU A 111 60.17 10.42 -14.02
N ASP A 112 59.58 11.56 -13.70
CA ASP A 112 60.30 12.76 -13.23
C ASP A 112 60.75 12.71 -11.76
N ILE A 113 60.17 11.80 -10.96
CA ILE A 113 60.60 11.54 -9.58
C ILE A 113 61.70 10.48 -9.55
N SER A 114 61.60 9.45 -10.39
CA SER A 114 62.51 8.29 -10.40
C SER A 114 63.79 8.49 -11.21
N GLY A 115 63.89 9.55 -12.02
CA GLY A 115 65.03 9.74 -12.92
C GLY A 115 65.38 11.20 -13.21
N LYS A 116 66.22 11.39 -14.23
CA LYS A 116 66.52 12.72 -14.77
C LYS A 116 65.24 13.33 -15.34
N SER A 117 65.01 14.61 -15.07
CA SER A 117 63.86 15.36 -15.58
C SER A 117 63.80 15.36 -17.11
N ALA A 118 62.59 15.43 -17.66
CA ALA A 118 62.38 15.55 -19.10
C ALA A 118 63.13 16.74 -19.71
N SER A 119 63.50 16.62 -20.98
CA SER A 119 63.99 17.79 -21.73
C SER A 119 62.88 18.84 -21.86
N LYS A 120 63.27 20.12 -21.96
CA LYS A 120 62.31 21.24 -22.17
C LYS A 120 61.38 20.98 -23.36
N ASN A 121 61.92 20.41 -24.44
CA ASN A 121 61.16 20.09 -25.64
C ASN A 121 60.11 19.00 -25.38
N GLN A 122 60.49 17.88 -24.74
CA GLN A 122 59.57 16.79 -24.42
C GLN A 122 58.47 17.24 -23.45
N TRP A 123 58.82 18.01 -22.42
CA TRP A 123 57.83 18.56 -21.48
C TRP A 123 56.82 19.47 -22.18
N ASN A 124 57.30 20.42 -22.99
CA ASN A 124 56.41 21.34 -23.69
C ASN A 124 55.45 20.57 -24.61
N LYS A 125 55.95 19.60 -25.40
CA LYS A 125 55.11 18.76 -26.25
C LYS A 125 54.05 18.00 -25.46
N PHE A 126 54.45 17.35 -24.36
CA PHE A 126 53.52 16.60 -23.50
C PHE A 126 52.46 17.52 -22.89
N ASN A 127 52.86 18.68 -22.37
CA ASN A 127 51.98 19.64 -21.73
C ASN A 127 50.98 20.25 -22.72
N ASP A 128 51.45 20.65 -23.91
CA ASP A 128 50.59 21.23 -24.95
C ASP A 128 49.56 20.21 -25.46
N LEU A 129 49.99 18.97 -25.71
CA LEU A 129 49.06 17.89 -26.08
C LEU A 129 48.11 17.53 -24.95
N SER A 130 48.56 17.56 -23.70
CA SER A 130 47.70 17.29 -22.54
C SER A 130 46.63 18.37 -22.39
N ASN A 131 47.00 19.65 -22.55
CA ASN A 131 46.05 20.77 -22.54
C ASN A 131 45.03 20.64 -23.67
N LYS A 132 45.49 20.30 -24.88
CA LYS A 132 44.60 20.03 -26.01
C LYS A 132 43.68 18.83 -25.77
N ALA A 133 44.16 17.79 -25.11
CA ALA A 133 43.33 16.65 -24.73
C ALA A 133 42.23 17.03 -23.73
N TRP A 134 42.47 18.02 -22.85
CA TRP A 134 41.46 18.53 -21.92
C TRP A 134 40.36 19.36 -22.60
N GLU A 135 40.63 19.96 -23.76
CA GLU A 135 39.63 20.76 -24.48
C GLU A 135 38.37 19.96 -24.82
N SER A 136 38.50 18.68 -25.14
CA SER A 136 37.37 17.82 -25.51
C SER A 136 36.40 17.52 -24.37
N CYS A 137 36.82 17.64 -23.11
CA CYS A 137 35.96 17.44 -21.94
C CYS A 137 35.71 18.72 -21.14
N LYS A 138 36.23 19.87 -21.59
CA LYS A 138 36.12 21.17 -20.91
C LYS A 138 34.67 21.59 -20.70
N ASP A 139 33.87 21.57 -21.76
CA ASP A 139 32.49 22.05 -21.72
C ASP A 139 31.64 21.22 -20.74
N TYR A 140 31.84 19.90 -20.71
CA TYR A 140 31.18 19.00 -19.75
C TYR A 140 31.47 19.36 -18.28
N PHE A 141 32.72 19.67 -17.93
CA PHE A 141 33.07 20.04 -16.56
C PHE A 141 32.61 21.46 -16.21
N GLU A 142 32.59 22.38 -17.18
CA GLU A 142 32.01 23.71 -17.00
C GLU A 142 30.49 23.59 -16.75
N GLU A 143 29.77 22.76 -17.52
CA GLU A 143 28.35 22.47 -17.30
C GLU A 143 28.09 21.88 -15.91
N ILE A 144 28.87 20.88 -15.48
CA ILE A 144 28.75 20.32 -14.12
C ILE A 144 29.00 21.40 -13.06
N LYS A 145 29.99 22.26 -13.27
CA LYS A 145 30.30 23.35 -12.35
C LYS A 145 29.11 24.33 -12.27
N GLN A 146 28.50 24.69 -13.40
CA GLN A 146 27.30 25.52 -13.42
C GLN A 146 26.12 24.85 -12.71
N ILE A 147 25.91 23.54 -12.91
CA ILE A 147 24.88 22.77 -12.18
C ILE A 147 25.14 22.84 -10.66
N LYS A 148 26.39 22.67 -10.22
CA LYS A 148 26.76 22.77 -8.79
C LYS A 148 26.51 24.16 -8.22
N ILE A 149 26.80 25.22 -8.97
CA ILE A 149 26.54 26.62 -8.58
C ILE A 149 25.03 26.85 -8.46
N ASN A 150 24.25 26.46 -9.46
CA ASN A 150 22.80 26.56 -9.43
C ASN A 150 22.19 25.75 -8.28
N ASN A 151 22.69 24.54 -8.02
CA ASN A 151 22.27 23.74 -6.87
C ASN A 151 22.56 24.44 -5.53
N ALA A 152 23.72 25.10 -5.41
CA ALA A 152 24.07 25.87 -4.22
C ALA A 152 23.10 27.05 -4.00
N GLU A 153 22.71 27.75 -5.06
CA GLU A 153 21.69 28.81 -5.00
C GLU A 153 20.32 28.27 -4.58
N ASN A 154 19.87 27.15 -5.16
CA ASN A 154 18.62 26.51 -4.77
C ASN A 154 18.64 26.06 -3.29
N ARG A 155 19.77 25.56 -2.80
CA ARG A 155 19.95 25.26 -1.37
C ARG A 155 19.85 26.50 -0.49
N LYS A 156 20.41 27.64 -0.90
CA LYS A 156 20.24 28.92 -0.19
C LYS A 156 18.77 29.35 -0.15
N ASN A 157 18.04 29.20 -1.25
CA ASN A 157 16.61 29.51 -1.32
C ASN A 157 15.78 28.63 -0.36
N ILE A 158 16.13 27.35 -0.21
CA ILE A 158 15.48 26.46 0.76
C ILE A 158 15.74 26.94 2.20
N ILE A 159 16.97 27.35 2.51
CA ILE A 159 17.33 27.89 3.84
C ILE A 159 16.52 29.17 4.11
N LEU A 160 16.46 30.09 3.15
CA LEU A 160 15.65 31.31 3.24
C LEU A 160 14.17 30.99 3.47
N LYS A 161 13.62 30.01 2.74
CA LYS A 161 12.24 29.55 2.93
C LYS A 161 11.98 29.04 4.35
N ILE A 162 12.93 28.31 4.93
CA ILE A 162 12.82 27.83 6.32
C ILE A 162 12.86 29.01 7.29
N ASN A 163 13.82 29.94 7.12
CA ASN A 163 13.95 31.11 7.98
C ASN A 163 12.70 32.01 7.93
N ASN A 164 12.18 32.32 6.74
CA ASN A 164 10.96 33.10 6.59
C ASN A 164 9.76 32.41 7.27
N TYR A 165 9.65 31.08 7.11
CA TYR A 165 8.60 30.32 7.79
C TYR A 165 8.68 30.44 9.32
N VAL A 166 9.90 30.40 9.88
CA VAL A 166 10.14 30.62 11.31
C VAL A 166 9.70 32.04 11.71
N GLU A 167 10.13 33.07 10.98
CA GLU A 167 9.81 34.47 11.29
C GLU A 167 8.31 34.76 11.25
N GLU A 168 7.59 34.20 10.28
CA GLU A 168 6.14 34.34 10.14
C GLU A 168 5.36 33.65 11.28
N HIS A 169 5.83 32.50 11.75
CA HIS A 169 5.08 31.64 12.67
C HIS A 169 5.58 31.68 14.13
N GLN A 170 6.71 32.31 14.43
CA GLN A 170 7.31 32.33 15.77
C GLN A 170 6.37 32.82 16.89
N LYS A 171 5.40 33.69 16.57
CA LYS A 171 4.40 34.18 17.55
C LYS A 171 3.28 33.18 17.82
N LYS A 172 2.93 32.37 16.82
CA LYS A 172 1.85 31.37 16.89
C LYS A 172 2.15 30.24 15.93
N TRP A 173 2.79 29.20 16.47
CA TRP A 173 3.19 28.05 15.71
C TRP A 173 1.99 27.20 15.27
N PRO A 174 2.03 26.65 14.03
CA PRO A 174 1.11 25.60 13.60
C PRO A 174 1.24 24.32 14.42
N THR A 175 0.34 23.37 14.15
CA THR A 175 0.36 22.05 14.80
C THR A 175 1.59 21.24 14.43
N ILE A 176 2.00 20.33 15.33
CA ILE A 176 3.12 19.38 15.13
C ILE A 176 3.07 18.69 13.75
N ILE A 177 1.88 18.30 13.28
CA ILE A 177 1.70 17.60 12.00
C ILE A 177 2.12 18.51 10.84
N SER A 178 1.70 19.77 10.87
CA SER A 178 2.03 20.77 9.84
C SER A 178 3.53 21.09 9.84
N LEU A 179 4.10 21.32 11.03
CA LEU A 179 5.53 21.57 11.21
C LEU A 179 6.38 20.39 10.70
N SER A 180 6.00 19.16 11.06
CA SER A 180 6.68 17.95 10.62
C SER A 180 6.60 17.76 9.11
N LYS A 181 5.44 18.05 8.50
CA LYS A 181 5.26 18.00 7.05
C LYS A 181 6.14 19.03 6.33
N PHE A 182 6.21 20.25 6.86
CA PHE A 182 7.07 21.30 6.31
C PHE A 182 8.56 20.93 6.38
N LEU A 183 9.03 20.44 7.53
CA LEU A 183 10.42 19.97 7.70
C LEU A 183 10.76 18.80 6.77
N ARG A 184 9.82 17.88 6.55
CA ARG A 184 10.01 16.77 5.62
C ARG A 184 10.12 17.28 4.18
N SER A 185 9.17 18.14 3.75
CA SER A 185 9.17 18.70 2.39
C SER A 185 10.45 19.48 2.08
N THR A 186 10.91 20.32 3.00
CA THR A 186 12.14 21.10 2.80
C THR A 186 13.40 20.24 2.80
N TYR A 187 13.41 19.14 3.55
CA TYR A 187 14.47 18.14 3.48
C TYR A 187 14.47 17.37 2.15
N ASP A 188 13.30 16.96 1.66
CA ASP A 188 13.17 16.29 0.37
C ASP A 188 13.65 17.20 -0.78
N ASP A 189 13.32 18.49 -0.72
CA ASP A 189 13.83 19.48 -1.69
C ASP A 189 15.35 19.66 -1.58
N TRP A 190 15.89 19.71 -0.35
CA TRP A 190 17.34 19.79 -0.12
C TRP A 190 18.13 18.65 -0.76
N GLN A 191 17.57 17.42 -0.72
CA GLN A 191 18.22 16.24 -1.31
C GLN A 191 18.28 16.30 -2.84
N LYS A 192 17.32 16.96 -3.50
CA LYS A 192 17.29 17.06 -4.98
C LYS A 192 18.44 17.89 -5.54
N PHE A 193 18.89 18.91 -4.80
CA PHE A 193 19.93 19.84 -5.24
C PHE A 193 21.31 19.39 -4.76
N ALA A 194 21.72 18.18 -5.16
CA ALA A 194 23.06 17.64 -4.92
C ALA A 194 23.66 17.16 -6.26
N PRO A 195 24.98 17.31 -6.52
CA PRO A 195 26.01 17.87 -5.65
C PRO A 195 26.13 19.41 -5.74
N VAL A 196 26.90 19.99 -4.81
CA VAL A 196 27.36 21.40 -4.83
C VAL A 196 28.89 21.44 -4.90
N LEU A 197 29.48 22.64 -4.97
CA LEU A 197 30.93 22.80 -4.87
C LEU A 197 31.41 22.47 -3.45
N ASP A 198 32.60 21.88 -3.35
CA ASP A 198 33.16 21.47 -2.04
C ASP A 198 33.36 22.68 -1.12
N SER A 199 33.70 23.85 -1.67
CA SER A 199 33.82 25.11 -0.94
C SER A 199 32.52 25.56 -0.27
N ASP A 200 31.36 25.20 -0.82
CA ASP A 200 30.04 25.61 -0.32
C ASP A 200 29.39 24.54 0.56
N LEU A 201 29.84 23.28 0.45
CA LEU A 201 29.15 22.12 1.01
C LEU A 201 28.95 22.23 2.53
N ASP A 202 30.04 22.45 3.27
CA ASP A 202 30.01 22.45 4.74
C ASP A 202 29.19 23.63 5.27
N LYS A 203 29.42 24.83 4.70
CA LYS A 203 28.71 26.05 5.08
C LYS A 203 27.21 25.94 4.84
N LEU A 204 26.79 25.47 3.66
CA LEU A 204 25.36 25.32 3.35
C LEU A 204 24.72 24.26 4.24
N LYS A 205 25.42 23.16 4.51
CA LYS A 205 24.93 22.08 5.38
C LYS A 205 24.68 22.59 6.80
N GLU A 206 25.63 23.30 7.39
CA GLU A 206 25.50 23.91 8.72
C GLU A 206 24.28 24.85 8.78
N GLN A 207 24.21 25.83 7.86
CA GLN A 207 23.09 26.78 7.79
C GLN A 207 21.72 26.11 7.63
N PHE A 208 21.65 25.01 6.87
CA PHE A 208 20.41 24.25 6.70
C PHE A 208 19.98 23.52 7.98
N PHE A 209 20.91 22.95 8.74
CA PHE A 209 20.55 22.31 10.00
C PHE A 209 20.19 23.31 11.10
N ASP A 210 20.86 24.47 11.11
CA ASP A 210 20.59 25.55 12.07
C ASP A 210 19.23 26.19 11.85
N SER A 211 18.88 26.51 10.60
CA SER A 211 17.57 27.09 10.25
C SER A 211 16.39 26.21 10.68
N ARG A 212 16.58 24.90 10.80
CA ARG A 212 15.55 23.94 11.22
C ARG A 212 15.39 23.83 12.74
N GLN A 213 16.40 24.22 13.52
CA GLN A 213 16.37 24.05 14.98
C GLN A 213 15.17 24.72 15.67
N PRO A 214 14.75 25.95 15.31
CA PRO A 214 13.59 26.58 15.93
C PRO A 214 12.32 25.73 15.79
N ILE A 215 12.05 25.20 14.59
CA ILE A 215 10.88 24.36 14.33
C ILE A 215 10.98 23.03 15.09
N ILE A 216 12.17 22.41 15.13
CA ILE A 216 12.39 21.16 15.86
C ILE A 216 12.19 21.36 17.37
N ASN A 217 12.68 22.47 17.93
CA ASN A 217 12.53 22.80 19.34
C ASN A 217 11.07 23.09 19.69
N GLU A 218 10.33 23.75 18.80
CA GLU A 218 8.90 23.96 18.96
C GLU A 218 8.13 22.64 18.95
N ILE A 219 8.41 21.73 18.00
CA ILE A 219 7.79 20.39 17.97
C ILE A 219 8.01 19.68 19.31
N LYS A 220 9.24 19.69 19.84
CA LYS A 220 9.54 19.08 21.16
C LYS A 220 8.76 19.75 22.30
N THR A 221 8.57 21.07 22.23
CA THR A 221 7.83 21.83 23.24
C THR A 221 6.34 21.45 23.22
N GLN A 222 5.72 21.43 22.04
CA GLN A 222 4.33 21.00 21.86
C GLN A 222 4.14 19.52 22.25
N GLU A 223 5.06 18.63 21.87
CA GLU A 223 5.02 17.22 22.30
C GLU A 223 5.07 17.10 23.84
N GLY A 224 5.89 17.91 24.50
CA GLY A 224 5.97 17.97 25.97
C GLY A 224 4.69 18.49 26.63
N GLN A 225 4.03 19.49 26.04
CA GLN A 225 2.73 20.00 26.51
C GLN A 225 1.62 18.95 26.30
N ASN A 226 1.55 18.37 25.11
CA ASN A 226 0.60 17.31 24.75
C ASN A 226 0.74 16.09 25.66
N LYS A 227 1.97 15.73 26.02
CA LYS A 227 2.25 14.68 27.00
C LYS A 227 1.57 14.99 28.33
N LYS A 228 1.78 16.18 28.89
CA LYS A 228 1.18 16.59 30.18
C LYS A 228 -0.35 16.56 30.13
N LEU A 229 -0.93 17.14 29.07
CA LEU A 229 -2.38 17.13 28.87
C LEU A 229 -2.94 15.71 28.80
N LYS A 230 -2.27 14.80 28.09
CA LYS A 230 -2.65 13.38 28.05
C LYS A 230 -2.50 12.69 29.40
N GLU A 231 -1.45 12.98 30.16
CA GLU A 231 -1.28 12.46 31.52
C GLU A 231 -2.40 12.93 32.45
N ASP A 232 -2.85 14.18 32.34
CA ASP A 232 -3.96 14.71 33.12
C ASP A 232 -5.31 14.11 32.69
N LEU A 233 -5.52 13.86 31.38
CA LEU A 233 -6.70 13.13 30.92
C LEU A 233 -6.73 11.70 31.46
N ILE A 234 -5.59 11.01 31.55
CA ILE A 234 -5.53 9.66 32.14
C ILE A 234 -5.97 9.70 33.61
N LYS A 235 -5.51 10.69 34.40
CA LYS A 235 -5.96 10.85 35.78
C LYS A 235 -7.46 11.09 35.86
N LYS A 236 -8.00 11.98 35.01
CA LYS A 236 -9.44 12.22 34.93
C LYS A 236 -10.24 10.97 34.61
N VAL A 237 -9.71 10.05 33.79
CA VAL A 237 -10.37 8.75 33.51
C VAL A 237 -10.34 7.83 34.72
N ASP A 238 -9.22 7.78 35.46
CA ASP A 238 -9.08 6.93 36.65
C ASP A 238 -9.93 7.44 37.85
N GLU A 239 -10.24 8.73 37.88
CA GLU A 239 -11.15 9.37 38.85
C GLU A 239 -12.65 9.24 38.50
N ILE A 240 -13.00 8.67 37.34
CA ILE A 240 -14.41 8.47 36.97
C ILE A 240 -15.03 7.44 37.92
N ASP A 241 -16.06 7.87 38.63
CA ASP A 241 -16.87 6.99 39.46
C ASP A 241 -17.65 5.99 38.59
N ASN A 242 -17.60 4.72 38.99
CA ASN A 242 -18.21 3.61 38.27
C ASN A 242 -19.54 3.15 38.89
N GLU A 243 -20.11 3.91 39.83
CA GLU A 243 -21.45 3.62 40.41
C GLU A 243 -22.56 3.56 39.35
N ASN A 244 -22.47 4.40 38.30
CA ASN A 244 -23.37 4.36 37.16
C ASN A 244 -22.60 4.23 35.84
N ASN A 245 -22.54 3.00 35.33
CA ASN A 245 -21.77 2.63 34.14
C ASN A 245 -22.10 3.50 32.90
N ASP A 246 -23.38 3.86 32.68
CA ASP A 246 -23.75 4.65 31.50
C ASP A 246 -23.26 6.10 31.59
N ILE A 247 -23.30 6.70 32.79
CA ILE A 247 -22.75 8.04 33.04
C ILE A 247 -21.22 8.02 32.91
N ALA A 248 -20.57 7.00 33.47
CA ALA A 248 -19.13 6.80 33.38
C ALA A 248 -18.65 6.69 31.92
N ILE A 249 -19.35 5.90 31.10
CA ILE A 249 -19.07 5.76 29.66
C ILE A 249 -19.26 7.08 28.92
N GLN A 250 -20.29 7.87 29.24
CA GLN A 250 -20.50 9.17 28.61
C GLN A 250 -19.39 10.17 28.95
N GLN A 251 -18.95 10.22 30.21
CA GLN A 251 -17.83 11.04 30.64
C GLN A 251 -16.53 10.60 29.96
N PHE A 252 -16.26 9.29 29.91
CA PHE A 252 -15.10 8.74 29.19
C PHE A 252 -15.12 9.11 27.70
N LYS A 253 -16.29 9.06 27.03
CA LYS A 253 -16.40 9.47 25.61
C LYS A 253 -16.01 10.93 25.39
N LYS A 254 -16.38 11.84 26.32
CA LYS A 254 -15.95 13.25 26.26
C LYS A 254 -14.44 13.36 26.37
N ILE A 255 -13.85 12.70 27.36
CA ILE A 255 -12.39 12.70 27.57
C ILE A 255 -11.65 12.07 26.39
N LYS A 256 -12.18 10.99 25.80
CA LYS A 256 -11.61 10.37 24.60
C LYS A 256 -11.62 11.31 23.38
N ASN A 257 -12.63 12.16 23.26
CA ASN A 257 -12.67 13.18 22.20
C ASN A 257 -11.58 14.25 22.46
N GLU A 258 -11.46 14.73 23.70
CA GLU A 258 -10.38 15.64 24.09
C GLU A 258 -8.99 15.04 23.81
N TRP A 259 -8.78 13.75 24.15
CA TRP A 259 -7.56 13.02 23.85
C TRP A 259 -7.18 13.06 22.37
N SER A 260 -8.17 12.83 21.48
CA SER A 260 -7.95 12.84 20.04
C SER A 260 -7.57 14.22 19.50
N ASN A 261 -8.00 15.29 20.16
CA ASN A 261 -7.77 16.66 19.72
C ASN A 261 -6.43 17.25 20.18
N ILE A 262 -5.79 16.70 21.22
CA ILE A 262 -4.49 17.17 21.74
C ILE A 262 -3.35 16.98 20.72
N GLY A 263 -3.43 15.97 19.84
CA GLY A 263 -2.37 15.66 18.90
C GLY A 263 -1.24 14.81 19.50
N PRO A 264 -0.10 14.64 18.80
CA PRO A 264 0.95 13.69 19.20
C PRO A 264 1.79 14.18 20.39
N ALA A 265 2.21 13.27 21.28
CA ALA A 265 3.06 13.51 22.45
C ALA A 265 4.47 12.89 22.29
N GLY A 266 4.91 12.73 21.04
CA GLY A 266 6.20 12.15 20.67
C GLY A 266 6.24 10.62 20.65
N LYS A 267 7.04 10.06 19.74
CA LYS A 267 7.09 8.61 19.46
C LYS A 267 7.38 7.73 20.69
N LYS A 268 8.16 8.24 21.64
CA LYS A 268 8.58 7.50 22.84
C LYS A 268 7.46 7.35 23.88
N TYR A 269 6.58 8.34 23.99
CA TYR A 269 5.57 8.41 25.04
C TYR A 269 4.17 8.04 24.55
N GLU A 270 3.85 8.32 23.28
CA GLU A 270 2.52 8.11 22.70
C GLU A 270 1.95 6.71 23.00
N GLN A 271 2.71 5.65 22.69
CA GLN A 271 2.24 4.28 22.92
C GLN A 271 2.03 3.98 24.41
N LYS A 272 2.90 4.48 25.29
CA LYS A 272 2.80 4.24 26.72
C LYS A 272 1.59 4.93 27.32
N LEU A 273 1.34 6.18 26.89
CA LEU A 273 0.18 6.96 27.29
C LEU A 273 -1.11 6.32 26.79
N TRP A 274 -1.14 5.88 25.53
CA TRP A 274 -2.28 5.19 24.95
C TRP A 274 -2.63 3.90 25.68
N ASN A 275 -1.62 3.07 26.00
CA ASN A 275 -1.83 1.84 26.75
C ASN A 275 -2.39 2.12 28.16
N LYS A 276 -1.87 3.14 28.85
CA LYS A 276 -2.39 3.56 30.17
C LYS A 276 -3.81 4.09 30.09
N PHE A 277 -4.11 4.90 29.09
CA PHE A 277 -5.45 5.45 28.84
C PHE A 277 -6.48 4.33 28.64
N ASN A 278 -6.16 3.34 27.79
CA ASN A 278 -7.03 2.19 27.58
C ASN A 278 -7.16 1.30 28.81
N ALA A 279 -6.08 1.06 29.56
CA ALA A 279 -6.16 0.28 30.78
C ALA A 279 -7.10 0.91 31.83
N CYS A 280 -7.14 2.25 31.91
CA CYS A 280 -8.11 2.94 32.77
C CYS A 280 -9.54 2.82 32.20
N ALA A 281 -9.69 2.94 30.88
CA ALA A 281 -10.97 2.77 30.19
C ALA A 281 -11.55 1.36 30.35
N ASP A 282 -10.72 0.32 30.27
CA ASP A 282 -11.14 -1.07 30.31
C ASP A 282 -11.94 -1.36 31.59
N LYS A 283 -11.54 -0.80 32.73
CA LYS A 283 -12.26 -0.91 34.02
C LYS A 283 -13.73 -0.49 33.91
N LEU A 284 -14.01 0.58 33.17
CA LEU A 284 -15.36 1.13 32.98
C LEU A 284 -16.23 0.23 32.09
N PHE A 285 -15.61 -0.52 31.16
CA PHE A 285 -16.32 -1.38 30.23
C PHE A 285 -16.45 -2.84 30.69
N ILE A 286 -15.85 -3.26 31.80
CA ILE A 286 -15.90 -4.67 32.29
C ILE A 286 -17.35 -5.17 32.42
N GLU A 287 -18.20 -4.46 33.16
CA GLU A 287 -19.58 -4.91 33.39
C GLU A 287 -20.42 -4.91 32.11
N LYS A 288 -20.24 -3.90 31.26
CA LYS A 288 -20.94 -3.82 29.97
C LYS A 288 -20.52 -4.95 29.04
N ASN A 289 -19.22 -5.25 28.98
CA ASN A 289 -18.68 -6.36 28.21
C ASN A 289 -19.21 -7.69 28.75
N LYS A 290 -19.30 -7.86 30.07
CA LYS A 290 -19.90 -9.04 30.70
C LYS A 290 -21.37 -9.22 30.27
N LYS A 291 -22.18 -8.17 30.33
CA LYS A 291 -23.58 -8.19 29.86
C LYS A 291 -23.69 -8.54 28.37
N ILE A 292 -22.80 -8.02 27.53
CA ILE A 292 -22.74 -8.35 26.10
C ILE A 292 -22.45 -9.84 25.89
N GLU A 293 -21.48 -10.41 26.61
CA GLU A 293 -21.15 -11.84 26.48
C GLU A 293 -22.27 -12.73 27.01
N GLU A 294 -22.95 -12.34 28.10
CA GLU A 294 -24.14 -13.04 28.61
C GLU A 294 -25.29 -13.03 27.58
N GLU A 295 -25.56 -11.88 26.93
CA GLU A 295 -26.55 -11.80 25.84
C GLU A 295 -26.17 -12.66 24.64
N LYS A 296 -24.90 -12.65 24.22
CA LYS A 296 -24.44 -13.49 23.10
C LYS A 296 -24.63 -14.97 23.39
N LEU A 297 -24.31 -15.41 24.60
CA LEU A 297 -24.50 -16.80 25.01
C LEU A 297 -25.98 -17.19 24.97
N LYS A 298 -26.86 -16.33 25.48
CA LYS A 298 -28.32 -16.53 25.39
C LYS A 298 -28.81 -16.58 23.93
N LEU A 299 -28.31 -15.72 23.04
CA LEU A 299 -28.65 -15.75 21.61
C LEU A 299 -28.20 -17.04 20.93
N LYS A 300 -27.01 -17.56 21.29
CA LYS A 300 -26.55 -18.86 20.77
C LYS A 300 -27.48 -19.99 21.23
N ASN A 301 -27.78 -20.05 22.52
CA ASN A 301 -28.68 -21.06 23.07
C ASN A 301 -30.07 -20.99 22.43
N LEU A 302 -30.64 -19.80 22.29
CA LEU A 302 -31.94 -19.58 21.67
C LEU A 302 -31.96 -20.00 20.19
N ASN A 303 -30.86 -19.79 19.47
CA ASN A 303 -30.71 -20.26 18.09
C ASN A 303 -30.61 -21.80 18.04
N ASP A 304 -29.88 -22.43 18.96
CA ASP A 304 -29.75 -23.88 19.00
C ASP A 304 -31.08 -24.56 19.36
N GLU A 305 -31.83 -24.00 20.30
CA GLU A 305 -33.18 -24.47 20.67
C GLU A 305 -34.18 -24.31 19.51
N LEU A 306 -34.10 -23.19 18.76
CA LEU A 306 -34.88 -23.00 17.53
C LEU A 306 -34.57 -24.06 16.47
N LEU A 307 -33.28 -24.37 16.26
CA LEU A 307 -32.85 -25.35 15.26
C LEU A 307 -33.22 -26.78 15.64
N LYS A 308 -33.26 -27.11 16.94
CA LYS A 308 -33.73 -28.41 17.45
C LYS A 308 -35.26 -28.54 17.41
N GLY A 309 -35.99 -27.42 17.31
CA GLY A 309 -37.44 -27.38 17.35
C GLY A 309 -38.01 -27.41 18.77
N ASP A 310 -37.18 -27.13 19.78
CA ASP A 310 -37.58 -27.12 21.19
C ASP A 310 -38.44 -25.89 21.54
N ILE A 311 -38.35 -24.82 20.72
CA ILE A 311 -39.07 -23.55 20.92
C ILE A 311 -39.77 -23.11 19.64
N ASP A 312 -40.98 -22.54 19.79
CA ASP A 312 -41.75 -21.97 18.68
C ASP A 312 -41.11 -20.68 18.12
N ILE A 313 -41.18 -20.55 16.79
CA ILE A 313 -40.62 -19.42 16.04
C ILE A 313 -41.19 -18.07 16.54
N ASN A 314 -42.48 -18.02 16.94
CA ASN A 314 -43.08 -16.78 17.39
C ASN A 314 -42.57 -16.35 18.77
N THR A 315 -42.17 -17.29 19.61
CA THR A 315 -41.54 -17.01 20.90
C THR A 315 -40.17 -16.38 20.69
N VAL A 316 -39.34 -16.97 19.80
CA VAL A 316 -38.02 -16.42 19.46
C VAL A 316 -38.14 -15.01 18.85
N ILE A 317 -39.13 -14.77 17.99
CA ILE A 317 -39.38 -13.44 17.39
C ILE A 317 -39.73 -12.39 18.45
N LYS A 318 -40.44 -12.77 19.51
CA LYS A 318 -40.82 -11.85 20.61
C LYS A 318 -39.65 -11.54 21.54
N GLU A 319 -38.75 -12.50 21.76
CA GLU A 319 -37.60 -12.33 22.64
C GLU A 319 -36.43 -11.61 21.96
N LEU A 320 -36.24 -11.80 20.65
CA LEU A 320 -35.12 -11.22 19.90
C LEU A 320 -34.94 -9.68 20.08
N PRO A 321 -36.00 -8.84 20.11
CA PRO A 321 -35.86 -7.39 20.34
C PRO A 321 -35.28 -7.01 21.70
N THR A 322 -35.37 -7.88 22.70
CA THR A 322 -34.89 -7.62 24.08
C THR A 322 -33.35 -7.61 24.18
N PHE A 323 -32.67 -8.19 23.20
CA PHE A 323 -31.20 -8.23 23.09
C PHE A 323 -30.66 -6.94 22.47
N GLU A 324 -30.70 -5.83 23.22
CA GLU A 324 -30.34 -4.51 22.72
C GLU A 324 -28.84 -4.31 22.47
N LEU A 325 -28.00 -4.89 23.32
CA LEU A 325 -26.55 -4.68 23.28
C LEU A 325 -25.87 -5.48 22.16
N THR A 326 -26.53 -6.52 21.67
CA THR A 326 -25.99 -7.50 20.71
C THR A 326 -26.63 -7.43 19.31
N LYS A 327 -27.46 -6.42 19.00
CA LYS A 327 -28.11 -6.25 17.67
C LYS A 327 -27.18 -6.32 16.45
N ARG A 328 -25.90 -5.98 16.61
CA ARG A 328 -24.88 -6.00 15.55
C ARG A 328 -23.96 -7.23 15.59
N SER A 329 -24.11 -8.10 16.58
CA SER A 329 -23.27 -9.29 16.74
C SER A 329 -23.55 -10.30 15.62
N GLU A 330 -22.63 -11.24 15.43
CA GLU A 330 -22.83 -12.30 14.45
C GLU A 330 -23.92 -13.26 14.91
N GLU A 331 -24.02 -13.51 16.22
CA GLU A 331 -25.06 -14.32 16.85
C GLU A 331 -26.47 -13.81 16.56
N TYR A 332 -26.66 -12.49 16.61
CA TYR A 332 -27.94 -11.86 16.28
C TYR A 332 -28.30 -12.03 14.80
N LYS A 333 -27.30 -11.96 13.91
CA LYS A 333 -27.50 -12.21 12.48
C LYS A 333 -27.78 -13.67 12.19
N THR A 334 -27.12 -14.60 12.85
CA THR A 334 -27.33 -16.04 12.66
C THR A 334 -28.74 -16.43 13.06
N ILE A 335 -29.21 -16.03 14.24
CA ILE A 335 -30.59 -16.34 14.66
C ILE A 335 -31.62 -15.68 13.74
N SER A 336 -31.36 -14.44 13.27
CA SER A 336 -32.22 -13.77 12.30
C SER A 336 -32.33 -14.53 10.97
N LYS A 337 -31.24 -15.15 10.49
CA LYS A 337 -31.25 -16.01 9.30
C LYS A 337 -32.01 -17.32 9.57
N SER A 338 -31.80 -17.95 10.72
CA SER A 338 -32.51 -19.15 11.13
C SER A 338 -34.03 -18.92 11.19
N ILE A 339 -34.47 -17.79 11.76
CA ILE A 339 -35.89 -17.42 11.80
C ILE A 339 -36.47 -17.27 10.40
N ARG A 340 -35.75 -16.64 9.46
CA ARG A 340 -36.22 -16.49 8.07
C ARG A 340 -36.43 -17.84 7.40
N LYS A 341 -35.44 -18.74 7.55
CA LYS A 341 -35.53 -20.10 7.01
C LYS A 341 -36.68 -20.88 7.63
N ALA A 342 -36.82 -20.84 8.96
CA ALA A 342 -37.90 -21.52 9.66
C ALA A 342 -39.31 -21.01 9.24
N LYS A 343 -39.45 -19.70 8.96
CA LYS A 343 -40.69 -19.14 8.38
C LYS A 343 -40.96 -19.65 6.97
N GLU A 344 -39.93 -19.73 6.13
CA GLU A 344 -40.06 -20.26 4.77
C GLU A 344 -40.47 -21.74 4.79
N ASP A 345 -39.83 -22.55 5.65
CA ASP A 345 -40.18 -23.96 5.85
C ASP A 345 -41.63 -24.12 6.35
N GLN A 346 -42.07 -23.27 7.30
CA GLN A 346 -43.46 -23.25 7.78
C GLN A 346 -44.44 -22.88 6.67
N PHE A 347 -44.10 -21.89 5.84
CA PHE A 347 -44.91 -21.48 4.69
C PHE A 347 -45.03 -22.60 3.65
N ILE A 348 -43.92 -23.25 3.31
CA ILE A 348 -43.90 -24.41 2.40
C ILE A 348 -44.76 -25.54 2.96
N LYS A 349 -44.69 -25.82 4.26
CA LYS A 349 -45.51 -26.85 4.93
C LYS A 349 -47.01 -26.53 4.87
N ILE A 350 -47.40 -25.26 5.09
CA ILE A 350 -48.80 -24.82 4.98
C ILE A 350 -49.27 -24.93 3.52
N LYS A 351 -48.44 -24.49 2.57
CA LYS A 351 -48.72 -24.58 1.13
C LYS A 351 -48.92 -26.03 0.67
N GLY A 352 -48.04 -26.93 1.09
CA GLY A 352 -48.13 -28.37 0.81
C GLY A 352 -49.44 -28.97 1.35
N LYS A 353 -49.77 -28.72 2.62
CA LYS A 353 -51.06 -29.16 3.20
C LYS A 353 -52.27 -28.64 2.42
N LYS A 354 -52.22 -27.40 1.94
CA LYS A 354 -53.28 -26.82 1.11
C LYS A 354 -53.39 -27.57 -0.22
N ILE A 355 -52.28 -27.80 -0.92
CA ILE A 355 -52.27 -28.57 -2.18
C ILE A 355 -52.83 -29.98 -1.97
N ASP A 356 -52.45 -30.66 -0.89
CA ASP A 356 -52.93 -32.01 -0.58
C ASP A 356 -54.45 -32.03 -0.37
N ALA A 357 -55.00 -31.05 0.36
CA ALA A 357 -56.45 -30.92 0.51
C ALA A 357 -57.16 -30.72 -0.84
N TYR A 358 -56.60 -29.90 -1.73
CA TYR A 358 -57.17 -29.70 -3.07
C TYR A 358 -57.08 -30.97 -3.94
N LYS A 359 -56.00 -31.76 -3.84
CA LYS A 359 -55.87 -33.06 -4.53
C LYS A 359 -56.97 -34.05 -4.07
N ASN A 360 -57.33 -34.02 -2.78
CA ASN A 360 -58.36 -34.89 -2.20
C ASN A 360 -59.80 -34.59 -2.64
N ILE A 361 -60.09 -33.43 -3.25
CA ILE A 361 -61.46 -33.04 -3.66
C ILE A 361 -62.13 -34.14 -4.49
N PHE A 362 -61.42 -34.74 -5.44
CA PHE A 362 -61.98 -35.77 -6.31
C PHE A 362 -62.19 -37.13 -5.64
N ASP A 363 -61.35 -37.47 -4.67
CA ASP A 363 -61.59 -38.66 -3.85
C ASP A 363 -62.84 -38.47 -2.99
N VAL A 364 -63.09 -37.26 -2.49
CA VAL A 364 -64.35 -36.90 -1.80
C VAL A 364 -65.55 -36.96 -2.75
N LEU A 365 -65.45 -36.42 -3.97
CA LEU A 365 -66.51 -36.49 -4.99
C LEU A 365 -66.89 -37.94 -5.36
N ASN A 366 -65.93 -38.85 -5.33
CA ASN A 366 -66.16 -40.28 -5.57
C ASN A 366 -66.49 -41.08 -4.30
N LYS A 367 -66.69 -40.42 -3.14
CA LYS A 367 -66.91 -41.05 -1.82
C LYS A 367 -65.82 -42.04 -1.40
N LYS A 368 -64.58 -41.83 -1.85
CA LYS A 368 -63.38 -42.59 -1.44
C LYS A 368 -62.67 -41.96 -0.24
N ALA A 369 -63.06 -40.75 0.15
CA ALA A 369 -62.54 -40.00 1.27
C ALA A 369 -63.69 -39.25 1.98
N ASP A 370 -63.50 -38.99 3.27
CA ASP A 370 -64.44 -38.19 4.09
C ASP A 370 -64.46 -36.72 3.64
N ILE A 371 -65.62 -36.06 3.81
CA ILE A 371 -65.87 -34.69 3.31
C ILE A 371 -64.92 -33.66 3.94
N ASP A 372 -64.44 -33.91 5.17
CA ASP A 372 -63.50 -33.06 5.91
C ASP A 372 -62.08 -33.02 5.31
N LYS A 373 -61.75 -33.93 4.39
CA LYS A 373 -60.46 -33.96 3.69
C LYS A 373 -60.40 -32.99 2.51
N ALA A 374 -61.53 -32.42 2.09
CA ALA A 374 -61.59 -31.35 1.09
C ALA A 374 -61.54 -29.96 1.77
N PRO A 375 -61.08 -28.91 1.06
CA PRO A 375 -61.12 -27.56 1.60
C PRO A 375 -62.57 -27.15 1.91
N ASN A 376 -62.81 -26.59 3.11
CA ASN A 376 -64.13 -26.16 3.58
C ASN A 376 -64.92 -25.30 2.58
N ILE A 377 -64.18 -24.55 1.77
CA ILE A 377 -64.67 -23.65 0.73
C ILE A 377 -65.54 -24.38 -0.31
N PHE A 378 -65.32 -25.67 -0.56
CA PHE A 378 -66.01 -26.46 -1.60
C PHE A 378 -67.11 -27.39 -1.08
N ILE A 379 -67.33 -27.48 0.24
CA ILE A 379 -68.24 -28.46 0.84
C ILE A 379 -69.67 -28.29 0.31
N LYS A 380 -70.12 -27.06 0.06
CA LYS A 380 -71.46 -26.77 -0.46
C LYS A 380 -71.64 -27.35 -1.86
N GLU A 381 -70.73 -27.05 -2.78
CA GLU A 381 -70.76 -27.51 -4.17
C GLU A 381 -70.59 -29.03 -4.24
N ILE A 382 -69.73 -29.62 -3.39
CA ILE A 382 -69.57 -31.08 -3.30
C ILE A 382 -70.90 -31.74 -2.94
N ASN A 383 -71.61 -31.23 -1.93
CA ASN A 383 -72.90 -31.79 -1.53
C ASN A 383 -73.97 -31.65 -2.62
N GLN A 384 -73.94 -30.55 -3.38
CA GLN A 384 -74.83 -30.36 -4.54
C GLN A 384 -74.51 -31.36 -5.67
N SER A 385 -73.23 -31.62 -5.92
CA SER A 385 -72.79 -32.55 -6.98
C SER A 385 -73.31 -33.97 -6.79
N PHE A 386 -73.57 -34.40 -5.54
CA PHE A 386 -74.14 -35.71 -5.26
C PHE A 386 -75.58 -35.87 -5.73
N GLN A 387 -76.30 -34.78 -6.00
CA GLN A 387 -77.66 -34.81 -6.53
C GLN A 387 -77.68 -34.85 -8.07
N ASN A 388 -76.53 -34.67 -8.73
CA ASN A 388 -76.44 -34.65 -10.18
C ASN A 388 -76.62 -36.06 -10.76
N LYS A 389 -77.48 -36.18 -11.77
CA LYS A 389 -77.75 -37.46 -12.45
C LYS A 389 -76.78 -37.77 -13.58
N LYS A 390 -76.15 -36.76 -14.18
CA LYS A 390 -75.21 -36.91 -15.31
C LYS A 390 -74.06 -35.90 -15.22
N THR A 391 -72.90 -36.27 -15.77
CA THR A 391 -71.72 -35.40 -15.85
C THR A 391 -71.69 -34.61 -17.16
N ASP A 392 -71.47 -33.28 -17.11
CA ASP A 392 -71.17 -32.50 -18.32
C ASP A 392 -69.68 -32.60 -18.67
N LYS A 393 -69.35 -33.57 -19.52
CA LYS A 393 -67.97 -33.86 -19.94
C LYS A 393 -67.32 -32.70 -20.70
N ASN A 394 -68.09 -31.90 -21.44
CA ASN A 394 -67.56 -30.77 -22.19
C ASN A 394 -67.17 -29.65 -21.23
N MET A 395 -68.00 -29.39 -20.22
CA MET A 395 -67.72 -28.39 -19.20
C MET A 395 -66.53 -28.80 -18.32
N LEU A 396 -66.42 -30.08 -17.92
CA LEU A 396 -65.25 -30.56 -17.17
C LEU A 396 -63.95 -30.45 -17.97
N LEU A 397 -63.97 -30.80 -19.26
CA LEU A 397 -62.82 -30.63 -20.15
C LEU A 397 -62.44 -29.15 -20.29
N TYR A 398 -63.44 -28.26 -20.41
CA TYR A 398 -63.24 -26.82 -20.47
C TYR A 398 -62.53 -26.28 -19.22
N GLN A 399 -63.02 -26.64 -18.03
CA GLN A 399 -62.41 -26.21 -16.76
C GLN A 399 -61.00 -26.79 -16.56
N CYS A 400 -60.76 -28.04 -16.98
CA CYS A 400 -59.42 -28.65 -16.97
C CYS A 400 -58.43 -27.84 -17.82
N ILE A 401 -58.81 -27.49 -19.06
CA ILE A 401 -57.96 -26.71 -19.96
C ILE A 401 -57.77 -25.29 -19.44
N LYS A 402 -58.78 -24.71 -18.80
CA LYS A 402 -58.70 -23.40 -18.15
C LYS A 402 -57.63 -23.37 -17.04
N LEU A 403 -57.56 -24.42 -16.21
CA LEU A 403 -56.48 -24.55 -15.22
C LEU A 403 -55.10 -24.79 -15.85
N GLU A 404 -55.01 -25.57 -16.93
CA GLU A 404 -53.73 -25.78 -17.64
C GLU A 404 -53.18 -24.48 -18.25
N VAL A 405 -54.05 -23.66 -18.86
CA VAL A 405 -53.67 -22.35 -19.42
C VAL A 405 -53.21 -21.40 -18.32
N LEU A 406 -53.90 -21.36 -17.18
CA LEU A 406 -53.47 -20.55 -16.02
C LEU A 406 -52.14 -21.02 -15.44
N ALA A 407 -51.92 -22.34 -15.38
CA ALA A 407 -50.68 -22.93 -14.86
C ALA A 407 -49.50 -22.86 -15.86
N GLY A 408 -49.72 -22.42 -17.09
CA GLY A 408 -48.74 -22.49 -18.16
C GLY A 408 -48.28 -23.92 -18.45
N ILE A 409 -49.22 -24.87 -18.44
CA ILE A 409 -49.01 -26.28 -18.78
C ILE A 409 -49.64 -26.55 -20.15
N ASP A 410 -48.96 -27.31 -21.01
CA ASP A 410 -49.49 -27.63 -22.33
C ASP A 410 -50.62 -28.66 -22.28
N SER A 411 -51.79 -28.26 -22.78
CA SER A 411 -52.91 -29.16 -23.05
C SER A 411 -52.59 -30.18 -24.15
N LEU A 412 -53.34 -31.28 -24.17
CA LEU A 412 -53.20 -32.32 -25.20
C LEU A 412 -53.46 -31.78 -26.61
N LYS A 413 -52.77 -32.34 -27.63
CA LYS A 413 -52.92 -31.92 -29.03
C LYS A 413 -54.37 -31.94 -29.54
N LYS A 414 -55.18 -32.89 -29.07
CA LYS A 414 -56.60 -33.00 -29.42
C LYS A 414 -57.48 -31.87 -28.85
N ASP A 415 -57.02 -31.20 -27.79
CA ASP A 415 -57.77 -30.18 -27.06
C ASP A 415 -57.38 -28.75 -27.50
N GLN A 416 -56.53 -28.61 -28.53
CA GLN A 416 -55.94 -27.33 -28.93
C GLN A 416 -56.98 -26.27 -29.35
N LYS A 417 -58.09 -26.70 -29.97
CA LYS A 417 -59.19 -25.77 -30.32
C LYS A 417 -59.81 -25.13 -29.08
N ILE A 418 -60.06 -25.93 -28.04
CA ILE A 418 -60.62 -25.45 -26.77
C ILE A 418 -59.58 -24.59 -26.03
N LYS A 419 -58.29 -24.96 -26.06
CA LYS A 419 -57.19 -24.15 -25.50
C LYS A 419 -57.16 -22.74 -26.12
N ASN A 420 -57.24 -22.65 -27.45
CA ASN A 420 -57.26 -21.35 -28.14
C ASN A 420 -58.49 -20.52 -27.75
N GLN A 421 -59.66 -21.15 -27.62
CA GLN A 421 -60.88 -20.49 -27.17
C GLN A 421 -60.76 -19.95 -25.74
N VAL A 422 -60.24 -20.76 -24.81
CA VAL A 422 -59.98 -20.37 -23.42
C VAL A 422 -58.97 -19.21 -23.34
N GLN A 423 -57.90 -19.25 -24.14
CA GLN A 423 -56.91 -18.18 -24.18
C GLN A 423 -57.50 -16.85 -24.68
N LEU A 424 -58.35 -16.90 -25.71
CA LEU A 424 -59.08 -15.73 -26.20
C LEU A 424 -60.06 -15.18 -25.17
N GLU A 425 -60.78 -16.06 -24.44
CA GLU A 425 -61.67 -15.65 -23.33
C GLU A 425 -60.87 -14.94 -22.22
N LEU A 426 -59.77 -15.54 -21.76
CA LEU A 426 -58.92 -14.96 -20.71
C LEU A 426 -58.27 -13.63 -21.15
N LEU A 427 -57.84 -13.51 -22.40
CA LEU A 427 -57.34 -12.26 -22.97
C LEU A 427 -58.44 -11.20 -23.01
N SER A 428 -59.62 -11.53 -23.54
CA SER A 428 -60.78 -10.63 -23.59
C SER A 428 -61.16 -10.12 -22.20
N ASN A 429 -61.25 -11.03 -21.22
CA ASN A 429 -61.55 -10.69 -19.82
C ASN A 429 -60.48 -9.81 -19.16
N LYS A 430 -59.21 -9.89 -19.59
CA LYS A 430 -58.13 -9.04 -19.09
C LYS A 430 -58.23 -7.60 -19.62
N PHE A 431 -58.71 -7.42 -20.85
CA PHE A 431 -58.91 -6.10 -21.46
C PHE A 431 -60.22 -5.45 -21.04
N ASN A 432 -61.27 -6.25 -20.83
CA ASN A 432 -62.59 -5.79 -20.41
C ASN A 432 -62.69 -5.88 -18.88
N LYS A 433 -62.22 -4.86 -18.14
CA LYS A 433 -62.47 -4.72 -16.69
C LYS A 433 -63.96 -4.41 -16.42
N SER A 434 -64.86 -5.35 -16.68
CA SER A 434 -66.27 -5.25 -16.31
C SER A 434 -66.57 -6.02 -15.02
N SER A 435 -67.46 -5.46 -14.22
CA SER A 435 -67.77 -5.75 -12.82
C SER A 435 -68.59 -7.03 -12.55
N GLU A 436 -68.75 -7.93 -13.52
CA GLU A 436 -69.37 -9.25 -13.32
C GLU A 436 -68.27 -10.32 -13.29
N LEU A 437 -67.69 -10.50 -12.11
CA LEU A 437 -66.62 -11.44 -11.83
C LEU A 437 -67.11 -12.89 -12.00
N LYS A 438 -66.99 -13.47 -13.21
CA LYS A 438 -66.61 -14.88 -13.33
C LYS A 438 -65.13 -14.95 -12.98
N THR A 439 -64.83 -15.01 -11.68
CA THR A 439 -63.48 -15.13 -11.14
C THR A 439 -62.75 -16.26 -11.86
N ASN A 440 -61.69 -15.93 -12.59
CA ASN A 440 -60.84 -16.91 -13.28
C ASN A 440 -59.76 -17.47 -12.33
N ASP A 441 -60.07 -17.54 -11.04
CA ASP A 441 -59.21 -18.12 -10.02
C ASP A 441 -59.42 -19.64 -9.93
N VAL A 442 -58.44 -20.32 -9.32
CA VAL A 442 -58.44 -21.77 -9.15
C VAL A 442 -59.73 -22.23 -8.48
N ASP A 443 -60.17 -21.50 -7.46
CA ASP A 443 -61.32 -21.87 -6.65
C ASP A 443 -62.61 -21.84 -7.48
N SER A 444 -62.85 -20.80 -8.27
CA SER A 444 -64.10 -20.71 -9.05
C SER A 444 -64.15 -21.70 -10.21
N ILE A 445 -63.00 -22.00 -10.82
CA ILE A 445 -62.88 -23.03 -11.85
C ILE A 445 -63.16 -24.41 -11.26
N LEU A 446 -62.63 -24.69 -10.06
CA LEU A 446 -62.91 -25.93 -9.35
C LEU A 446 -64.36 -26.03 -8.87
N ARG A 447 -64.98 -24.95 -8.39
CA ARG A 447 -66.42 -24.93 -8.08
C ARG A 447 -67.25 -25.34 -9.29
N THR A 448 -66.96 -24.72 -10.44
CA THR A 448 -67.66 -25.03 -11.69
C THR A 448 -67.42 -26.48 -12.12
N PHE A 449 -66.21 -27.01 -11.92
CA PHE A 449 -65.91 -28.42 -12.17
C PHE A 449 -66.73 -29.34 -11.25
N ILE A 450 -66.80 -29.03 -9.96
CA ILE A 450 -67.55 -29.81 -8.95
C ILE A 450 -69.05 -29.81 -9.26
N GLU A 451 -69.63 -28.64 -9.54
CA GLU A 451 -71.06 -28.47 -9.80
C GLU A 451 -71.55 -29.23 -11.04
N ASN A 452 -70.67 -29.49 -12.02
CA ASN A 452 -70.99 -30.17 -13.27
C ASN A 452 -70.58 -31.66 -13.28
N TYR A 453 -70.07 -32.16 -12.16
CA TYR A 453 -69.69 -33.56 -11.98
C TYR A 453 -70.84 -34.38 -11.37
N SER A 454 -70.96 -35.65 -11.76
CA SER A 454 -71.84 -36.64 -11.15
C SER A 454 -71.08 -37.96 -10.91
N MET A 455 -71.19 -38.48 -9.68
CA MET A 455 -70.59 -39.76 -9.30
C MET A 455 -71.15 -40.94 -10.12
N HIS A 456 -72.38 -40.85 -10.62
CA HIS A 456 -73.03 -41.91 -11.39
C HIS A 456 -72.44 -42.10 -12.79
N ASP A 457 -71.72 -41.10 -13.31
CA ASP A 457 -71.08 -41.09 -14.64
C ASP A 457 -69.54 -41.10 -14.56
N SER A 458 -68.98 -41.41 -13.38
CA SER A 458 -67.54 -41.44 -13.16
C SER A 458 -66.87 -42.52 -14.02
N ASN A 459 -65.82 -42.16 -14.77
CA ASN A 459 -65.12 -43.08 -15.66
C ASN A 459 -63.62 -42.74 -15.78
N ASN A 460 -62.86 -43.64 -16.43
CA ASN A 460 -61.42 -43.49 -16.64
C ASN A 460 -61.01 -42.20 -17.38
N ASP A 461 -61.91 -41.58 -18.15
CA ASP A 461 -61.62 -40.34 -18.87
C ASP A 461 -61.71 -39.13 -17.94
N ILE A 462 -62.65 -39.12 -16.99
CA ILE A 462 -62.75 -38.09 -15.96
C ILE A 462 -61.58 -38.21 -14.96
N ASP A 463 -61.17 -39.42 -14.61
CA ASP A 463 -59.97 -39.66 -13.79
C ASP A 463 -58.71 -39.08 -14.45
N LYS A 464 -58.59 -39.22 -15.79
CA LYS A 464 -57.49 -38.61 -16.56
C LYS A 464 -57.57 -37.09 -16.57
N LEU A 465 -58.76 -36.50 -16.61
CA LEU A 465 -58.96 -35.05 -16.48
C LEU A 465 -58.53 -34.55 -15.10
N TRP A 466 -58.94 -35.24 -14.02
CA TRP A 466 -58.50 -34.86 -12.68
C TRP A 466 -56.98 -35.00 -12.49
N LYS A 467 -56.36 -36.03 -13.06
CA LYS A 467 -54.89 -36.17 -13.08
C LYS A 467 -54.18 -35.04 -13.82
N ARG A 468 -54.82 -34.37 -14.78
CA ARG A 468 -54.29 -33.16 -15.43
C ARG A 468 -54.47 -31.93 -14.54
N ILE A 469 -55.64 -31.80 -13.91
CA ILE A 469 -55.96 -30.72 -12.96
C ILE A 469 -54.99 -30.73 -11.76
N THR A 470 -54.73 -31.90 -11.17
CA THR A 470 -53.81 -32.04 -10.02
C THR A 470 -52.38 -31.60 -10.31
N LYS A 471 -51.91 -31.75 -11.55
CA LYS A 471 -50.60 -31.22 -11.99
C LYS A 471 -50.54 -29.69 -12.04
N CYS A 472 -51.70 -29.03 -12.12
CA CYS A 472 -51.79 -27.58 -12.14
C CYS A 472 -51.68 -26.99 -10.72
N PHE A 473 -52.07 -27.73 -9.68
CA PHE A 473 -52.10 -27.23 -8.30
C PHE A 473 -50.73 -26.79 -7.77
N ASP A 474 -49.65 -27.53 -8.07
CA ASP A 474 -48.31 -27.17 -7.58
C ASP A 474 -47.80 -25.82 -8.13
N LYS A 475 -48.36 -25.36 -9.26
CA LYS A 475 -48.04 -24.06 -9.88
C LYS A 475 -49.01 -22.93 -9.50
N LEU A 476 -50.25 -23.26 -9.17
CA LEU A 476 -51.34 -22.29 -9.02
C LEU A 476 -51.74 -22.02 -7.57
N ILE A 477 -51.49 -22.95 -6.66
CA ILE A 477 -51.73 -22.86 -5.22
C ILE A 477 -50.38 -22.70 -4.54
#